data_AF-A0AAE1Q2D8-F1
#
_entry.id   AF-A0AAE1Q2D8-F1
#
_cell.length_a   1.000
_cell.length_b   1.000
_cell.length_c   1.000
_cell.angle_alpha   90.00
_cell.angle_beta   90.00
_cell.angle_gamma   90.00
#
_symmetry.space_group_name_H-M   'P 1'
#
loop_
_entity.id
_entity.type
_entity.pdbx_description
1 polymer ?
#
loop_
_entity_poly.entity_id
_entity_poly.type
_entity_poly.pdbx_seq_one_letter_code
_entity_poly.pdbx_strand_id
1 'polypeptide(L)'
;MLSLWHTGPHSISVPGKRPRRGGISTSLLSGQSVNEALPVVDVWLDGTRHSALVDTGCSRCVTHVSCCKKWRKENVTILTISGKEQQCEGTGVVCLQLSNGVSTEVKVFVVNTNPLGFPFILGMNGVTALGGVTVSAHRKVRFGVEDISVCAAARASIDVNEKDFSATYVTARNTWTAAWKWSGGEEPGILQNRVE
;
A
#
# COMPACT_ATOMS: atom_id res chain seq x y z
N MET A 1 -10.47 18.79 29.09
CA MET A 1 -11.85 18.32 28.87
C MET A 1 -12.55 19.33 27.99
N LEU A 2 -12.73 19.01 26.70
CA LEU A 2 -13.82 19.37 25.77
C LEU A 2 -13.33 19.20 24.32
N SER A 3 -14.13 18.47 23.56
CA SER A 3 -13.94 18.06 22.17
C SER A 3 -14.23 19.17 21.17
N LEU A 4 -13.53 19.17 20.03
CA LEU A 4 -14.00 19.76 18.77
C LEU A 4 -13.70 18.78 17.63
N TRP A 5 -14.51 17.73 17.56
CA TRP A 5 -14.73 17.00 16.32
C TRP A 5 -15.77 17.80 15.52
N HIS A 6 -15.40 18.29 14.35
CA HIS A 6 -16.39 18.63 13.33
C HIS A 6 -16.52 17.44 12.39
N THR A 7 -17.64 16.73 12.55
CA THR A 7 -18.11 15.68 11.65
C THR A 7 -19.15 16.27 10.72
N GLY A 8 -18.80 16.41 9.44
CA GLY A 8 -19.71 16.76 8.36
C GLY A 8 -19.02 16.61 7.00
N PRO A 9 -19.74 16.27 5.92
CA PRO A 9 -19.13 16.18 4.60
C PRO A 9 -18.75 17.59 4.14
N HIS A 10 -17.46 17.86 4.00
CA HIS A 10 -16.98 19.11 3.42
C HIS A 10 -17.18 19.07 1.90
N SER A 11 -18.10 19.89 1.38
CA SER A 11 -18.31 20.04 -0.06
C SER A 11 -17.40 21.13 -0.61
N ILE A 12 -16.43 20.75 -1.43
CA ILE A 12 -15.68 21.68 -2.27
C ILE A 12 -16.55 21.99 -3.50
N SER A 13 -17.08 23.20 -3.60
CA SER A 13 -17.75 23.65 -4.82
C SER A 13 -16.73 24.29 -5.78
N VAL A 14 -16.39 23.58 -6.85
CA VAL A 14 -15.63 24.14 -7.97
C VAL A 14 -16.63 24.80 -8.93
N PRO A 15 -16.54 26.11 -9.21
CA PRO A 15 -17.43 26.76 -10.16
C PRO A 15 -17.28 26.10 -11.54
N GLY A 16 -18.37 25.61 -12.12
CA GLY A 16 -18.40 25.02 -13.47
C GLY A 16 -18.61 23.51 -13.54
N LYS A 17 -18.47 22.75 -12.43
CA LYS A 17 -18.82 21.32 -12.42
C LYS A 17 -20.32 21.15 -12.17
N ARG A 18 -21.08 20.80 -13.22
CA ARG A 18 -22.47 20.35 -13.07
C ARG A 18 -22.49 19.05 -12.23
N PRO A 19 -23.30 18.97 -11.16
CA PRO A 19 -23.34 17.78 -10.33
C PRO A 19 -24.19 16.72 -11.03
N ARG A 20 -23.58 15.65 -11.55
CA ARG A 20 -24.25 14.35 -11.71
C ARG A 20 -23.30 13.20 -12.03
N ARG A 21 -23.58 12.08 -11.34
CA ARG A 21 -22.96 10.75 -11.31
C ARG A 21 -21.60 10.65 -10.63
N GLY A 22 -21.62 9.88 -9.55
CA GLY A 22 -20.53 9.64 -8.62
C GLY A 22 -19.26 9.19 -9.33
N GLY A 23 -18.17 9.86 -8.99
CA GLY A 23 -16.83 9.37 -9.27
C GLY A 23 -16.65 8.04 -8.55
N ILE A 24 -16.00 7.11 -9.24
CA ILE A 24 -15.51 5.88 -8.64
C ILE A 24 -14.31 6.29 -7.78
N SER A 25 -14.60 6.65 -6.52
CA SER A 25 -13.61 6.59 -5.47
C SER A 25 -13.17 5.12 -5.34
N THR A 26 -11.97 4.88 -4.82
CA THR A 26 -11.48 3.55 -4.39
C THR A 26 -12.33 2.90 -3.28
N SER A 27 -13.56 3.38 -3.06
CA SER A 27 -14.60 2.80 -2.22
C SER A 27 -15.61 1.93 -2.99
N LEU A 28 -15.23 1.34 -4.13
CA LEU A 28 -15.97 0.20 -4.71
C LEU A 28 -15.59 -1.14 -4.05
N LEU A 29 -15.50 -1.17 -2.72
CA LEU A 29 -15.78 -2.40 -1.98
C LEU A 29 -17.27 -2.39 -1.65
N SER A 30 -18.09 -2.61 -2.67
CA SER A 30 -19.49 -2.95 -2.43
C SER A 30 -19.54 -4.34 -1.79
N GLY A 31 -19.74 -4.36 -0.46
CA GLY A 31 -20.30 -5.51 0.26
C GLY A 31 -19.43 -6.75 0.45
N GLN A 32 -18.22 -6.84 -0.11
CA GLN A 32 -17.29 -7.92 0.26
C GLN A 32 -16.63 -7.58 1.59
N SER A 33 -16.62 -8.55 2.51
CA SER A 33 -15.89 -8.42 3.77
C SER A 33 -14.44 -8.04 3.45
N VAL A 34 -13.89 -7.07 4.19
CA VAL A 34 -12.54 -6.52 3.96
C VAL A 34 -11.46 -7.61 4.00
N ASN A 35 -11.78 -8.78 4.58
CA ASN A 35 -10.92 -9.96 4.64
C ASN A 35 -10.74 -10.69 3.29
N GLU A 36 -11.64 -10.55 2.31
CA GLU A 36 -11.44 -11.13 0.96
C GLU A 36 -10.68 -10.19 0.01
N ALA A 37 -10.58 -8.90 0.35
CA ALA A 37 -10.04 -7.87 -0.54
C ALA A 37 -8.51 -7.73 -0.43
N LEU A 38 -7.94 -8.07 0.73
CA LEU A 38 -6.54 -7.80 1.06
C LEU A 38 -5.65 -9.04 0.89
N PRO A 39 -4.41 -8.89 0.39
CA PRO A 39 -3.45 -9.98 0.30
C PRO A 39 -2.91 -10.32 1.69
N VAL A 40 -3.62 -11.19 2.41
CA VAL A 40 -3.26 -11.62 3.77
C VAL A 40 -2.69 -13.03 3.74
N VAL A 41 -1.65 -13.27 4.54
CA VAL A 41 -1.01 -14.58 4.71
C VAL A 41 -0.73 -14.87 6.18
N ASP A 42 -0.85 -16.14 6.57
CA ASP A 42 -0.38 -16.61 7.89
C ASP A 42 1.14 -16.82 7.85
N VAL A 43 1.84 -16.21 8.80
CA VAL A 43 3.29 -16.32 8.96
C VAL A 43 3.63 -16.63 10.42
N TRP A 44 4.82 -17.17 10.66
CA TRP A 44 5.36 -17.30 12.00
C TRP A 44 6.44 -16.25 12.20
N LEU A 45 6.31 -15.48 13.28
CA LEU A 45 7.30 -14.52 13.74
C LEU A 45 7.87 -15.05 15.05
N ASP A 46 9.16 -15.36 15.07
CA ASP A 46 9.86 -15.92 16.24
C ASP A 46 9.12 -17.14 16.85
N GLY A 47 8.53 -17.97 15.97
CA GLY A 47 7.78 -19.18 16.30
C GLY A 47 6.30 -19.00 16.65
N THR A 48 5.76 -17.78 16.61
CA THR A 48 4.35 -17.49 16.90
C THR A 48 3.59 -17.15 15.63
N ARG A 49 2.42 -17.78 15.41
CA ARG A 49 1.62 -17.56 14.20
C ARG A 49 0.86 -16.22 14.27
N HIS A 50 0.93 -15.45 13.20
CA HIS A 50 0.26 -14.17 13.02
C HIS A 50 -0.28 -14.02 11.59
N SER A 51 -1.39 -13.28 11.45
CA SER A 51 -1.81 -12.78 10.15
C SER A 51 -0.93 -11.60 9.73
N ALA A 52 -0.55 -11.59 8.46
CA ALA A 52 0.29 -10.55 7.88
C ALA A 52 -0.35 -9.98 6.62
N LEU A 53 -0.37 -8.65 6.51
CA LEU A 53 -0.71 -7.99 5.27
C LEU A 53 0.54 -7.91 4.39
N VAL A 54 0.45 -8.41 3.16
CA VAL A 54 1.49 -8.20 2.15
C VAL A 54 1.31 -6.80 1.55
N ASP A 55 2.28 -5.92 1.75
CA ASP A 55 2.23 -4.56 1.24
C ASP A 55 3.47 -4.23 0.42
N THR A 56 3.33 -4.33 -0.90
CA THR A 56 4.41 -3.97 -1.85
C THR A 56 4.67 -2.47 -1.92
N GLY A 57 3.78 -1.64 -1.36
CA GLY A 57 3.98 -0.20 -1.18
C GLY A 57 4.80 0.13 0.08
N CYS A 58 5.00 -0.83 0.98
CA CYS A 58 5.79 -0.65 2.17
C CYS A 58 7.25 -1.05 1.95
N SER A 59 8.20 -0.15 2.15
CA SER A 59 9.63 -0.41 1.88
C SER A 59 10.26 -1.38 2.89
N ARG A 60 9.76 -1.41 4.12
CA ARG A 60 10.25 -2.27 5.20
C ARG A 60 9.11 -2.92 5.97
N CYS A 61 9.34 -4.14 6.43
CA CYS A 61 8.42 -4.83 7.32
C CYS A 61 8.21 -4.02 8.61
N VAL A 62 6.97 -4.04 9.09
CA VAL A 62 6.55 -3.37 10.31
C VAL A 62 5.87 -4.40 11.20
N THR A 63 6.24 -4.44 12.47
CA THR A 63 5.69 -5.40 13.43
C THR A 63 5.21 -4.71 14.68
N HIS A 64 4.13 -5.22 15.26
CA HIS A 64 3.75 -4.85 16.61
C HIS A 64 4.84 -5.28 17.61
N VAL A 65 5.03 -4.49 18.67
CA VAL A 65 6.05 -4.72 19.71
C VAL A 65 5.93 -6.09 20.38
N SER A 66 4.72 -6.61 20.53
CA SER A 66 4.50 -7.95 21.10
C SER A 66 4.98 -9.10 20.22
N CYS A 67 5.21 -8.86 18.92
CA CYS A 67 5.56 -9.87 17.92
C CYS A 67 7.07 -9.93 17.63
N CYS A 68 7.88 -9.06 18.24
CA CYS A 68 9.32 -9.04 18.07
C CYS A 68 10.02 -9.20 19.41
N LYS A 69 10.70 -10.33 19.61
CA LYS A 69 11.43 -10.58 20.87
C LYS A 69 12.74 -9.82 20.94
N LYS A 70 13.36 -9.56 19.78
CA LYS A 70 14.69 -8.94 19.65
C LYS A 70 14.58 -7.59 18.95
N TRP A 71 14.39 -6.54 19.74
CA TRP A 71 14.37 -5.16 19.26
C TRP A 71 15.10 -4.23 20.22
N ARG A 72 15.46 -3.05 19.71
CA ARG A 72 16.03 -1.96 20.50
C ARG A 72 15.25 -0.70 20.25
N LYS A 73 15.16 0.15 21.27
CA LYS A 73 14.60 1.48 21.14
C LYS A 73 15.47 2.31 20.21
N GLU A 74 14.86 2.96 19.23
CA GLU A 74 15.55 3.78 18.23
C GLU A 74 14.58 4.85 17.72
N ASN A 75 15.04 6.08 17.51
CA ASN A 75 14.19 7.15 17.00
C ASN A 75 14.02 6.97 15.48
N VAL A 76 12.92 6.34 15.08
CA VAL A 76 12.64 6.02 13.68
C VAL A 76 11.21 6.36 13.35
N THR A 77 11.02 7.04 12.22
CA THR A 77 9.72 7.45 11.74
C THR A 77 9.39 6.77 10.42
N ILE A 78 8.15 6.31 10.25
CA ILE A 78 7.62 5.81 8.99
C ILE A 78 6.85 6.94 8.31
N LEU A 79 7.17 7.21 7.04
CA LEU A 79 6.39 8.10 6.20
C LEU A 79 5.26 7.31 5.53
N THR A 80 4.02 7.73 5.77
CA THR A 80 2.83 7.14 5.15
C THR A 80 2.51 7.80 3.82
N ILE A 81 1.67 7.15 3.00
CA ILE A 81 1.23 7.71 1.71
C ILE A 81 0.47 9.04 1.83
N SER A 82 -0.11 9.34 3.00
CA SER A 82 -0.74 10.64 3.26
C SER A 82 0.26 11.75 3.60
N GLY A 83 1.57 11.49 3.51
CA GLY A 83 2.64 12.40 3.93
C GLY A 83 2.74 12.55 5.46
N LYS A 84 2.00 11.74 6.23
CA LYS A 84 2.06 11.77 7.69
C LYS A 84 3.17 10.88 8.18
N GLU A 85 3.86 11.35 9.20
CA GLU A 85 4.88 10.64 9.93
C GLU A 85 4.27 9.84 11.08
N GLN A 86 4.63 8.57 11.18
CA GLN A 86 4.29 7.70 12.31
C GLN A 86 5.57 7.33 13.06
N GLN A 87 5.63 7.68 14.34
CA GLN A 87 6.75 7.32 15.20
C GLN A 87 6.74 5.83 15.54
N CYS A 88 7.92 5.22 15.49
CA CYS A 88 8.14 3.83 15.88
C CYS A 88 8.73 3.76 17.28
N GLU A 89 8.57 2.62 17.94
CA GLU A 89 9.27 2.30 19.18
C GLU A 89 10.76 2.02 18.93
N GLY A 90 11.09 1.51 17.73
CA GLY A 90 12.47 1.29 17.32
C GLY A 90 12.62 0.29 16.19
N THR A 91 13.74 -0.44 16.19
CA THR A 91 14.07 -1.42 15.15
C THR A 91 14.33 -2.79 15.76
N GLY A 92 14.01 -3.84 15.01
CA GLY A 92 14.22 -5.22 15.44
C GLY A 92 14.57 -6.16 14.30
N VAL A 93 14.74 -7.42 14.65
CA VAL A 93 14.88 -8.53 13.71
C VAL A 93 13.92 -9.62 14.15
N VAL A 94 13.17 -10.17 13.19
CA VAL A 94 12.29 -11.32 13.40
C VAL A 94 12.71 -12.46 12.51
N CYS A 95 12.63 -13.68 13.02
CA CYS A 95 12.67 -14.89 12.19
C CYS A 95 11.28 -15.07 11.57
N LEU A 96 11.16 -14.76 10.28
CA LEU A 96 9.95 -14.89 9.48
C LEU A 96 9.90 -16.26 8.84
N GLN A 97 8.85 -17.03 9.10
CA GLN A 97 8.66 -18.35 8.53
C GLN A 97 7.31 -18.48 7.83
N LEU A 98 7.34 -19.13 6.67
CA LEU A 98 6.16 -19.50 5.89
C LEU A 98 5.73 -20.93 6.23
N SER A 99 4.48 -21.28 5.93
CA SER A 99 3.92 -22.61 6.17
C SER A 99 4.62 -23.73 5.37
N ASN A 100 5.34 -23.39 4.30
CA ASN A 100 6.13 -24.32 3.50
C ASN A 100 7.54 -24.58 4.08
N GLY A 101 7.85 -24.05 5.26
CA GLY A 101 9.13 -24.22 5.94
C GLY A 101 10.23 -23.23 5.54
N VAL A 102 9.98 -22.37 4.55
CA VAL A 102 10.92 -21.28 4.21
C VAL A 102 11.02 -20.32 5.39
N SER A 103 12.26 -20.03 5.81
CA SER A 103 12.58 -19.20 6.97
C SER A 103 13.66 -18.19 6.61
N THR A 104 13.50 -16.94 7.02
CA THR A 104 14.49 -15.88 6.80
C THR A 104 14.46 -14.85 7.92
N GLU A 105 15.60 -14.23 8.22
CA GLU A 105 15.65 -13.10 9.17
C GLU A 105 15.34 -11.80 8.45
N VAL A 106 14.41 -11.02 9.00
CA VAL A 106 13.97 -9.76 8.41
C VAL A 106 14.09 -8.63 9.42
N LYS A 107 14.73 -7.53 8.99
CA LYS A 107 14.74 -6.27 9.76
C LYS A 107 13.36 -5.63 9.75
N VAL A 108 12.90 -5.20 10.91
CA VAL A 108 11.57 -4.64 11.11
C VAL A 108 11.62 -3.29 11.80
N PHE A 109 10.65 -2.43 11.49
CA PHE A 109 10.28 -1.34 12.39
C PHE A 109 9.27 -1.85 13.41
N VAL A 110 9.46 -1.45 14.66
CA VAL A 110 8.63 -1.89 15.79
C VAL A 110 7.66 -0.78 16.16
N VAL A 111 6.38 -1.08 16.22
CA VAL A 111 5.31 -0.12 16.55
C VAL A 111 4.46 -0.66 17.70
N ASN A 112 3.85 0.24 18.47
CA ASN A 112 2.97 -0.12 19.60
C ASN A 112 1.48 -0.07 19.24
N THR A 113 1.16 0.01 17.95
CA THR A 113 -0.22 -0.04 17.45
C THR A 113 -0.22 -0.81 16.15
N ASN A 114 -1.20 -1.70 15.98
CA ASN A 114 -1.30 -2.53 14.78
C ASN A 114 -1.55 -1.68 13.53
N PRO A 115 -0.59 -1.61 12.57
CA PRO A 115 -0.81 -0.92 11.31
C PRO A 115 -1.93 -1.60 10.53
N LEU A 116 -2.94 -0.82 10.13
CA LEU A 116 -4.10 -1.30 9.37
C LEU A 116 -4.85 -2.49 10.02
N GLY A 117 -4.72 -2.65 11.34
CA GLY A 117 -5.33 -3.76 12.09
C GLY A 117 -4.54 -5.07 12.05
N PHE A 118 -3.36 -5.11 11.41
CA PHE A 118 -2.52 -6.30 11.34
C PHE A 118 -1.36 -6.21 12.33
N PRO A 119 -0.98 -7.31 13.00
CA PRO A 119 0.20 -7.35 13.86
C PRO A 119 1.51 -7.28 13.05
N PHE A 120 1.47 -7.59 11.76
CA PHE A 120 2.62 -7.58 10.87
C PHE A 120 2.25 -7.07 9.47
N ILE A 121 3.07 -6.15 8.96
CA ILE A 121 3.09 -5.75 7.55
C ILE A 121 4.34 -6.35 6.94
N LEU A 122 4.14 -7.21 5.95
CA LEU A 122 5.21 -7.77 5.14
C LEU A 122 5.55 -6.79 4.02
N GLY A 123 6.54 -5.95 4.27
CA GLY A 123 7.08 -4.99 3.31
C GLY A 123 8.11 -5.60 2.37
N MET A 124 8.62 -4.76 1.47
CA MET A 124 9.46 -5.16 0.35
C MET A 124 10.79 -5.83 0.73
N ASN A 125 11.37 -5.51 1.90
CA ASN A 125 12.57 -6.20 2.36
C ASN A 125 12.30 -7.66 2.75
N GLY A 126 11.14 -7.95 3.37
CA GLY A 126 10.72 -9.32 3.64
C GLY A 126 10.29 -10.05 2.38
N VAL A 127 9.53 -9.40 1.49
CA VAL A 127 9.18 -9.95 0.17
C VAL A 127 10.42 -10.34 -0.62
N THR A 128 11.42 -9.45 -0.69
CA THR A 128 12.70 -9.75 -1.37
C THR A 128 13.43 -10.92 -0.70
N ALA A 129 13.48 -10.95 0.63
CA ALA A 129 14.12 -12.04 1.38
C ALA A 129 13.42 -13.40 1.19
N LEU A 130 12.13 -13.40 0.88
CA LEU A 130 11.34 -14.60 0.55
C LEU A 130 11.40 -14.96 -0.95
N GLY A 131 12.19 -14.26 -1.76
CA GLY A 131 12.35 -14.54 -3.18
C GLY A 131 11.26 -13.94 -4.08
N GLY A 132 10.57 -12.89 -3.62
CA GLY A 132 9.49 -12.23 -4.35
C GLY A 132 8.11 -12.73 -3.94
N VAL A 133 7.08 -12.06 -4.48
CA VAL A 133 5.68 -12.37 -4.20
C VAL A 133 4.84 -12.27 -5.47
N THR A 134 3.92 -13.21 -5.64
CA THR A 134 2.85 -13.18 -6.63
C THR A 134 1.51 -13.16 -5.91
N VAL A 135 0.64 -12.24 -6.31
CA VAL A 135 -0.73 -12.13 -5.80
C VAL A 135 -1.69 -12.41 -6.94
N SER A 136 -2.50 -13.46 -6.83
CA SER A 136 -3.46 -13.83 -7.87
C SER A 136 -4.64 -12.86 -7.94
N ALA A 137 -5.46 -12.99 -9.00
CA ALA A 137 -6.73 -12.27 -9.12
C ALA A 137 -7.66 -12.51 -7.90
N HIS A 138 -7.57 -13.70 -7.31
CA HIS A 138 -8.30 -14.11 -6.10
C HIS A 138 -7.54 -13.78 -4.80
N ARG A 139 -6.57 -12.86 -4.86
CA ARG A 139 -5.74 -12.40 -3.72
C ARG A 139 -4.93 -13.51 -3.03
N LYS A 140 -4.79 -14.67 -3.67
CA LYS A 140 -3.93 -15.75 -3.17
C LYS A 140 -2.47 -15.33 -3.30
N VAL A 141 -1.78 -15.29 -2.18
CA VAL A 141 -0.36 -14.94 -2.08
C VAL A 141 0.50 -16.20 -2.26
N ARG A 142 1.54 -16.10 -3.09
CA ARG A 142 2.61 -17.09 -3.22
C ARG A 142 3.96 -16.40 -3.13
N PHE A 143 4.93 -17.03 -2.48
CA PHE A 143 6.28 -16.51 -2.32
C PHE A 143 7.30 -17.42 -3.00
N GLY A 144 8.46 -16.85 -3.31
CA GLY A 144 9.58 -17.54 -3.92
C GLY A 144 9.63 -17.37 -5.43
N VAL A 145 10.70 -17.91 -6.01
CA VAL A 145 10.92 -17.92 -7.45
C VAL A 145 9.98 -18.96 -8.05
N GLU A 146 8.87 -18.53 -8.66
CA GLU A 146 8.22 -19.39 -9.65
C GLU A 146 9.22 -19.56 -10.80
N ASP A 147 9.57 -20.82 -11.05
CA ASP A 147 10.47 -21.32 -12.08
C ASP A 147 10.35 -20.50 -13.35
N ILE A 148 11.23 -19.50 -13.50
CA ILE A 148 11.17 -18.35 -14.41
C ILE A 148 9.83 -18.30 -15.14
N SER A 149 8.77 -18.02 -14.39
CA SER A 149 7.68 -17.27 -14.96
C SER A 149 8.30 -15.90 -15.11
N VAL A 150 9.04 -15.70 -16.22
CA VAL A 150 9.00 -14.40 -16.88
C VAL A 150 7.50 -14.17 -16.92
N CYS A 151 7.00 -13.32 -16.02
CA CYS A 151 5.82 -12.59 -16.34
C CYS A 151 6.23 -11.89 -17.62
N ALA A 152 6.00 -12.56 -18.76
CA ALA A 152 5.38 -11.89 -19.85
C ALA A 152 4.08 -11.38 -19.23
N ALA A 153 4.19 -10.28 -18.47
CA ALA A 153 3.38 -9.14 -18.77
C ALA A 153 3.48 -9.11 -20.28
N ALA A 154 2.46 -9.67 -20.95
CA ALA A 154 2.21 -9.34 -22.32
C ALA A 154 2.46 -7.84 -22.32
N ARG A 155 3.41 -7.38 -23.14
CA ARG A 155 3.67 -5.95 -23.31
C ARG A 155 2.44 -5.32 -24.00
N ALA A 156 1.24 -5.64 -23.54
CA ALA A 156 0.10 -4.77 -23.57
C ALA A 156 0.62 -3.43 -23.06
N SER A 157 0.46 -2.44 -23.92
CA SER A 157 0.57 -1.05 -23.51
C SER A 157 -0.16 -0.90 -22.19
N ILE A 158 0.54 -0.40 -21.16
CA ILE A 158 -0.14 0.01 -19.95
C ILE A 158 -0.74 1.36 -20.26
N ASP A 159 -2.01 1.37 -20.61
CA ASP A 159 -2.79 2.58 -20.82
C ASP A 159 -3.86 2.72 -19.73
N VAL A 160 -3.97 3.95 -19.23
CA VAL A 160 -5.01 4.38 -18.32
C VAL A 160 -5.79 5.43 -19.07
N ASN A 161 -7.06 5.15 -19.38
CA ASN A 161 -7.88 6.03 -20.19
C ASN A 161 -9.08 6.52 -19.37
N GLU A 162 -8.83 7.49 -18.50
CA GLU A 162 -9.84 8.05 -17.61
C GLU A 162 -10.61 9.21 -18.27
N LYS A 163 -11.68 9.66 -17.61
CA LYS A 163 -12.49 10.77 -18.10
C LYS A 163 -11.68 12.07 -18.26
N ASP A 164 -10.85 12.36 -17.27
CA ASP A 164 -10.16 13.66 -17.14
C ASP A 164 -8.70 13.61 -17.63
N PHE A 165 -8.15 12.41 -17.88
CA PHE A 165 -6.81 12.23 -18.41
C PHE A 165 -6.64 10.87 -19.10
N SER A 166 -5.60 10.75 -19.92
CA SER A 166 -5.06 9.48 -20.38
C SER A 166 -3.59 9.42 -20.01
N ALA A 167 -3.11 8.26 -19.55
CA ALA A 167 -1.70 8.01 -19.33
C ALA A 167 -1.27 6.73 -20.05
N THR A 168 -0.10 6.76 -20.67
CA THR A 168 0.46 5.60 -21.36
C THR A 168 1.89 5.39 -20.92
N TYR A 169 2.22 4.16 -20.54
CA TYR A 169 3.59 3.76 -20.26
C TYR A 169 4.33 3.44 -21.56
N VAL A 170 5.35 4.22 -21.88
CA VAL A 170 6.19 4.03 -23.05
C VAL A 170 7.39 3.15 -22.66
N THR A 171 7.25 1.84 -22.86
CA THR A 171 8.28 0.85 -22.50
C THR A 171 9.66 1.17 -23.11
N ALA A 172 9.71 1.67 -24.35
CA ALA A 172 10.96 2.01 -25.03
C ALA A 172 11.75 3.13 -24.34
N ARG A 173 11.07 3.99 -23.56
CA ARG A 173 11.67 5.14 -22.87
C ARG A 173 11.66 4.98 -21.35
N ASN A 174 11.05 3.92 -20.82
CA ASN A 174 10.83 3.71 -19.39
C ASN A 174 10.17 4.93 -18.71
N THR A 175 9.22 5.56 -19.42
CA THR A 175 8.56 6.81 -19.01
C THR A 175 7.05 6.73 -19.16
N TRP A 176 6.34 7.38 -18.25
CA TRP A 176 4.92 7.65 -18.40
C TRP A 176 4.69 8.94 -19.19
N THR A 177 3.77 8.89 -20.14
CA THR A 177 3.23 10.09 -20.82
C THR A 177 1.80 10.27 -20.38
N ALA A 178 1.45 11.44 -19.84
CA ALA A 178 0.08 11.78 -19.49
C ALA A 178 -0.43 12.93 -20.39
N ALA A 179 -1.70 12.84 -20.80
CA ALA A 179 -2.42 13.88 -21.50
C ALA A 179 -3.74 14.14 -20.79
N TRP A 180 -4.06 15.41 -20.56
CA TRP A 180 -5.29 15.77 -19.89
C TRP A 180 -6.44 15.99 -20.89
N LYS A 181 -7.65 15.58 -20.51
CA LYS A 181 -8.86 15.64 -21.36
C LYS A 181 -9.79 16.78 -20.93
N TRP A 182 -9.23 17.93 -20.59
CA TRP A 182 -10.01 19.11 -20.25
C TRP A 182 -10.67 19.71 -21.49
N SER A 183 -11.85 20.30 -21.32
CA SER A 183 -12.56 21.01 -22.38
C SER A 183 -11.71 22.20 -22.85
N GLY A 184 -11.24 22.16 -24.09
CA GLY A 184 -10.46 23.24 -24.71
C GLY A 184 -8.96 22.96 -24.89
N GLY A 185 -8.44 21.82 -24.42
CA GLY A 185 -7.02 21.46 -24.58
C GLY A 185 -6.04 22.23 -23.68
N GLU A 186 -6.56 23.07 -22.77
CA GLU A 186 -5.77 23.86 -21.83
C GLU A 186 -5.52 23.08 -20.53
N GLU A 187 -4.29 23.17 -20.00
CA GLU A 187 -3.94 22.64 -18.67
C GLU A 187 -4.68 23.43 -17.58
N PRO A 188 -5.19 22.80 -16.50
CA PRO A 188 -5.76 23.55 -15.39
C PRO A 188 -4.67 24.42 -14.77
N GLY A 189 -4.95 25.72 -14.61
CA GLY A 189 -4.02 26.60 -13.91
C GLY A 189 -3.61 26.05 -12.54
N ILE A 190 -2.39 26.38 -12.11
CA ILE A 190 -1.82 25.94 -10.83
C ILE A 190 -2.84 26.22 -9.70
N LEU A 191 -3.33 25.15 -9.07
CA LEU A 191 -4.21 25.26 -7.91
C LEU A 191 -3.42 25.86 -6.75
N GLN A 192 -3.71 27.11 -6.40
CA GLN A 192 -3.20 27.72 -5.17
C GLN A 192 -4.11 27.34 -4.00
N ASN A 193 -3.71 26.36 -3.21
CA ASN A 193 -4.33 26.11 -1.92
C ASN A 193 -4.01 27.28 -0.99
N ARG A 194 -5.03 28.05 -0.60
CA ARG A 194 -4.96 28.94 0.57
C ARG A 194 -5.58 28.21 1.75
N VAL A 195 -4.85 28.17 2.85
CA VAL A 195 -5.40 27.77 4.15
C VAL A 195 -5.97 29.05 4.77
N GLU A 196 -7.27 29.10 5.00
CA GLU A 196 -7.89 30.02 5.96
C GLU A 196 -8.05 29.32 7.31
#